data_AF-A0A7J6L9P0-F1
#
_entry.id   AF-A0A7J6L9P0-F1
#
_cell.length_a   1.000
_cell.length_b   1.000
_cell.length_c   1.000
_cell.angle_alpha   90.00
_cell.angle_beta   90.00
_cell.angle_gamma   90.00
#
_symmetry.space_group_name_H-M   'P 1'
#
loop_
_entity.id
_entity.type
_entity.pdbx_description
1 polymer ?
#
loop_
_entity_poly.entity_id
_entity_poly.type
_entity_poly.pdbx_seq_one_letter_code
_entity_poly.pdbx_strand_id
1 'polypeptide(L)'
;MPTGATRPSRGFSDTVADILRPVARVISTADKADINSDAEETAEVVRRLISCEDHMGFLEGIGSLKMKDDLEKICRASYEGRRSREAMMEQLAWGLSRSASWRESFSSLLVLEALALTGSQELWKECSVGTHFDVTQRLVLFGHFTSKEDPRVTRMIRAKASEVRDLVTDRYRAAEESIRKYGSPRLIPAPKRNGFYRGGGEGPAT
;
A
#
# COMPACT_ATOMS: atom_id res chain seq x y z
N MET A 1 -15.89 35.93 -31.63
CA MET A 1 -14.65 35.33 -31.09
C MET A 1 -15.04 34.17 -30.20
N PRO A 2 -14.61 32.92 -30.48
CA PRO A 2 -14.95 31.80 -29.62
C PRO A 2 -14.09 31.84 -28.35
N THR A 3 -14.74 31.97 -27.20
CA THR A 3 -14.14 31.79 -25.88
C THR A 3 -13.71 30.32 -25.75
N GLY A 4 -12.40 30.07 -25.82
CA GLY A 4 -11.84 28.74 -25.63
C GLY A 4 -12.05 28.28 -24.19
N ALA A 5 -13.02 27.39 -23.97
CA ALA A 5 -13.22 26.74 -22.70
C ALA A 5 -12.02 25.82 -22.41
N THR A 6 -11.18 26.22 -21.46
CA THR A 6 -10.08 25.40 -20.96
C THR A 6 -10.67 24.17 -20.30
N ARG A 7 -10.49 22.98 -20.89
CA ARG A 7 -10.91 21.74 -20.25
C ARG A 7 -10.14 21.58 -18.92
N PRO A 8 -10.81 21.28 -17.80
CA PRO A 8 -10.12 20.99 -16.56
C PRO A 8 -9.18 19.81 -16.79
N SER A 9 -7.91 19.97 -16.44
CA SER A 9 -6.95 18.86 -16.43
C SER A 9 -7.48 17.79 -15.48
N ARG A 10 -7.86 16.62 -16.01
CA ARG A 10 -8.20 15.46 -15.17
C ARG A 10 -7.00 15.18 -14.27
N GLY A 11 -7.24 15.12 -12.96
CA GLY A 11 -6.18 14.80 -12.01
C GLY A 11 -5.72 13.35 -12.21
N PHE A 12 -4.47 13.05 -11.88
CA PHE A 12 -3.98 11.66 -11.87
C PHE A 12 -4.84 10.75 -10.99
N SER A 13 -5.41 11.29 -9.90
CA SER A 13 -6.28 10.55 -8.99
C SER A 13 -7.58 10.07 -9.64
N ASP A 14 -8.19 10.87 -10.53
CA ASP A 14 -9.40 10.47 -11.28
C ASP A 14 -9.14 9.24 -12.15
N THR A 15 -7.91 9.11 -12.66
CA THR A 15 -7.51 7.99 -13.52
C THR A 15 -7.42 6.68 -12.74
N VAL A 16 -6.79 6.70 -11.56
CA VAL A 16 -6.69 5.50 -10.70
C VAL A 16 -8.08 5.10 -10.18
N ALA A 17 -8.88 6.07 -9.75
CA ALA A 17 -10.24 5.82 -9.29
C ALA A 17 -11.14 5.23 -10.38
N ASP A 18 -11.08 5.75 -11.61
CA ASP A 18 -11.84 5.23 -12.75
C ASP A 18 -11.38 3.83 -13.16
N ILE A 19 -10.06 3.56 -13.06
CA ILE A 19 -9.50 2.22 -13.31
C ILE A 19 -10.02 1.19 -12.31
N LEU A 20 -10.12 1.56 -11.03
CA LEU A 20 -10.44 0.64 -9.94
C LEU A 20 -11.95 0.56 -9.60
N ARG A 21 -12.79 1.48 -10.11
CA ARG A 21 -14.24 1.52 -9.81
C ARG A 21 -15.00 0.21 -10.10
N PRO A 22 -14.74 -0.56 -11.18
CA PRO A 22 -15.43 -1.84 -11.42
C PRO A 22 -15.11 -2.91 -10.37
N VAL A 23 -13.92 -2.82 -9.75
CA VAL A 23 -13.33 -3.87 -8.92
C VAL A 23 -13.96 -3.90 -7.52
N ALA A 24 -14.34 -2.74 -6.99
CA ALA A 24 -14.98 -2.62 -5.68
C ALA A 24 -16.30 -3.43 -5.56
N ARG A 25 -16.94 -3.79 -6.68
CA ARG A 25 -18.16 -4.61 -6.68
C ARG A 25 -17.90 -6.12 -6.59
N VAL A 26 -16.69 -6.60 -6.91
CA VAL A 26 -16.43 -8.04 -7.11
C VAL A 26 -15.82 -8.73 -5.89
N ILE A 27 -15.22 -7.99 -4.94
CA ILE A 27 -14.44 -8.57 -3.85
C ILE A 27 -15.30 -9.26 -2.74
N SER A 28 -16.63 -9.29 -2.86
CA SER A 28 -17.51 -9.86 -1.82
C SER A 28 -17.57 -11.40 -1.75
N THR A 29 -16.89 -12.16 -2.63
CA THR A 29 -17.12 -13.62 -2.75
C THR A 29 -15.87 -14.51 -2.70
N ALA A 30 -14.74 -14.04 -2.15
CA ALA A 30 -13.53 -14.86 -2.09
C ALA A 30 -13.62 -15.96 -1.01
N ASP A 31 -13.66 -17.21 -1.48
CA ASP A 31 -13.71 -18.44 -0.69
C ASP A 31 -12.32 -18.80 -0.12
N LYS A 32 -12.29 -19.49 1.02
CA LYS A 32 -11.07 -19.73 1.83
C LYS A 32 -10.19 -20.83 1.23
N ALA A 33 -9.25 -20.48 0.37
CA ALA A 33 -8.15 -21.37 -0.06
C ALA A 33 -6.83 -21.08 0.71
N ASP A 34 -5.79 -21.90 0.48
CA ASP A 34 -4.55 -22.02 1.27
C ASP A 34 -3.76 -20.70 1.53
N ILE A 35 -4.02 -20.09 2.68
CA ILE A 35 -3.54 -18.78 3.16
C ILE A 35 -2.01 -18.55 3.11
N ASN A 36 -1.17 -19.58 3.03
CA ASN A 36 0.29 -19.44 3.15
C ASN A 36 1.03 -19.20 1.83
N SER A 37 0.55 -19.71 0.70
CA SER A 37 1.17 -19.46 -0.62
C SER A 37 0.95 -18.00 -1.06
N ASP A 38 -0.19 -17.44 -0.66
CA ASP A 38 -0.70 -16.19 -1.22
C ASP A 38 0.07 -14.95 -0.69
N ALA A 39 0.62 -15.01 0.53
CA ALA A 39 1.34 -13.88 1.11
C ALA A 39 2.69 -13.63 0.42
N GLU A 40 3.42 -14.69 0.04
CA GLU A 40 4.70 -14.57 -0.66
C GLU A 40 4.51 -14.11 -2.11
N GLU A 41 3.49 -14.65 -2.80
CA GLU A 41 3.11 -14.19 -4.14
C GLU A 41 2.73 -12.70 -4.10
N THR A 42 1.94 -12.29 -3.11
CA THR A 42 1.55 -10.89 -2.95
C THR A 42 2.77 -10.00 -2.73
N ALA A 43 3.69 -10.40 -1.85
CA ALA A 43 4.92 -9.65 -1.59
C ALA A 43 5.75 -9.48 -2.87
N GLU A 44 5.85 -10.52 -3.68
CA GLU A 44 6.56 -10.49 -4.95
C GLU A 44 5.88 -9.59 -5.98
N VAL A 45 4.54 -9.61 -6.06
CA VAL A 45 3.79 -8.69 -6.92
C VAL A 45 4.03 -7.24 -6.51
N VAL A 46 3.97 -6.93 -5.21
CA VAL A 46 4.26 -5.58 -4.70
C VAL A 46 5.69 -5.18 -5.01
N ARG A 47 6.67 -6.06 -4.71
CA ARG A 47 8.08 -5.80 -4.96
C ARG A 47 8.35 -5.53 -6.43
N ARG A 48 7.82 -6.36 -7.32
CA ARG A 48 7.94 -6.18 -8.76
C ARG A 48 7.35 -4.85 -9.22
N LEU A 49 6.19 -4.45 -8.70
CA LEU A 49 5.58 -3.18 -9.06
C LEU A 49 6.41 -1.98 -8.54
N ILE A 50 6.95 -2.09 -7.33
CA ILE A 50 7.81 -1.05 -6.74
C ILE A 50 9.15 -0.94 -7.49
N SER A 51 9.80 -2.05 -7.79
CA SER A 51 11.15 -2.10 -8.39
C SER A 51 11.18 -1.96 -9.91
N CYS A 52 10.05 -2.01 -10.62
CA CYS A 52 10.04 -1.95 -12.08
C CYS A 52 10.46 -0.57 -12.60
N GLU A 53 11.72 -0.46 -13.04
CA GLU A 53 12.26 0.69 -13.76
C GLU A 53 11.52 0.95 -15.09
N ASP A 54 10.99 -0.12 -15.71
CA ASP A 54 10.37 -0.11 -17.04
C ASP A 54 8.97 0.53 -17.10
N HIS A 55 8.31 0.73 -15.95
CA HIS A 55 6.93 1.25 -15.96
C HIS A 55 6.85 2.76 -16.24
N MET A 56 7.95 3.52 -16.21
CA MET A 56 7.90 4.97 -16.36
C MET A 56 7.71 5.50 -17.80
N GLY A 57 7.61 4.62 -18.81
CA GLY A 57 6.94 4.99 -20.08
C GLY A 57 5.49 5.49 -19.87
N PHE A 58 4.94 5.26 -18.67
CA PHE A 58 3.65 5.70 -18.15
C PHE A 58 3.36 7.21 -18.22
N LEU A 59 4.36 8.10 -18.24
CA LEU A 59 4.09 9.53 -18.45
C LEU A 59 3.59 9.86 -19.86
N GLU A 60 3.64 8.90 -20.80
CA GLU A 60 3.21 9.07 -22.19
C GLU A 60 1.82 8.48 -22.51
N GLY A 61 1.02 8.13 -21.50
CA GLY A 61 -0.45 8.20 -21.65
C GLY A 61 -1.23 6.90 -21.85
N ILE A 62 -0.67 5.72 -21.57
CA ILE A 62 -1.46 4.49 -21.43
C ILE A 62 -0.97 3.76 -20.19
N GLY A 63 -1.82 3.72 -19.15
CA GLY A 63 -1.59 2.84 -18.01
C GLY A 63 -1.44 1.41 -18.54
N SER A 64 -0.24 0.85 -18.40
CA SER A 64 0.04 -0.52 -18.84
C SER A 64 -0.99 -1.44 -18.19
N LEU A 65 -1.73 -2.22 -19.00
CA LEU A 65 -2.74 -3.19 -18.52
C LEU A 65 -2.17 -4.05 -17.37
N LYS A 66 -0.89 -4.40 -17.46
CA LYS A 66 -0.16 -5.16 -16.43
C LYS A 66 -0.13 -4.46 -15.07
N MET A 67 0.09 -3.15 -15.03
CA MET A 67 0.13 -2.40 -13.78
C MET A 67 -1.25 -2.37 -13.12
N LYS A 68 -2.31 -2.24 -13.93
CA LYS A 68 -3.68 -2.32 -13.42
C LYS A 68 -3.94 -3.69 -12.79
N ASP A 69 -3.62 -4.77 -13.50
CA ASP A 69 -3.83 -6.14 -13.01
C ASP A 69 -3.06 -6.38 -11.70
N ASP A 70 -1.84 -5.84 -11.59
CA ASP A 70 -1.03 -5.96 -10.39
C ASP A 70 -1.61 -5.16 -9.20
N LEU A 71 -2.09 -3.93 -9.43
CA LEU A 71 -2.79 -3.17 -8.40
C LEU A 71 -4.08 -3.87 -7.94
N GLU A 72 -4.83 -4.47 -8.86
CA GLU A 72 -6.02 -5.24 -8.52
C GLU A 72 -5.71 -6.46 -7.65
N LYS A 73 -4.63 -7.19 -7.99
CA LYS A 73 -4.15 -8.32 -7.17
C LYS A 73 -3.76 -7.87 -5.77
N ILE A 74 -2.99 -6.78 -5.65
CA ILE A 74 -2.58 -6.21 -4.35
C ILE A 74 -3.82 -5.81 -3.53
N CYS A 75 -4.80 -5.15 -4.15
CA CYS A 75 -6.02 -4.75 -3.46
C CYS A 75 -6.82 -5.96 -2.98
N ARG A 76 -6.92 -7.03 -3.80
CA ARG A 76 -7.57 -8.28 -3.41
C ARG A 76 -6.85 -8.95 -2.24
N ALA A 77 -5.53 -9.03 -2.30
CA ALA A 77 -4.69 -9.65 -1.27
C ALA A 77 -4.86 -8.99 0.11
N SER A 78 -5.20 -7.69 0.14
CA SER A 78 -5.51 -6.99 1.40
C SER A 78 -6.71 -7.57 2.17
N TYR A 79 -7.62 -8.28 1.50
CA TYR A 79 -8.80 -8.91 2.09
C TYR A 79 -8.55 -10.34 2.59
N GLU A 80 -7.51 -11.02 2.13
CA GLU A 80 -7.29 -12.45 2.40
C GLU A 80 -6.92 -12.73 3.86
N GLY A 81 -5.90 -12.04 4.38
CA GLY A 81 -5.40 -12.35 5.71
C GLY A 81 -4.33 -11.39 6.22
N ARG A 82 -4.06 -11.49 7.53
CA ARG A 82 -3.09 -10.62 8.21
C ARG A 82 -1.68 -10.76 7.65
N ARG A 83 -1.24 -11.98 7.32
CA ARG A 83 0.10 -12.24 6.76
C ARG A 83 0.31 -11.55 5.41
N SER A 84 -0.69 -11.60 4.54
CA SER A 84 -0.64 -10.90 3.24
C SER A 84 -0.54 -9.38 3.43
N ARG A 85 -1.35 -8.81 4.32
CA ARG A 85 -1.27 -7.40 4.70
C ARG A 85 0.09 -7.00 5.27
N GLU A 86 0.64 -7.81 6.18
CA GLU A 86 1.97 -7.59 6.76
C GLU A 86 3.06 -7.57 5.69
N ALA A 87 3.06 -8.57 4.79
CA ALA A 87 4.04 -8.66 3.71
C ALA A 87 3.95 -7.46 2.74
N MET A 88 2.73 -7.04 2.38
CA MET A 88 2.52 -5.83 1.57
C MET A 88 3.04 -4.57 2.25
N MET A 89 2.70 -4.38 3.53
CA MET A 89 3.12 -3.20 4.29
C MET A 89 4.62 -3.17 4.52
N GLU A 90 5.29 -4.31 4.64
CA GLU A 90 6.75 -4.39 4.70
C GLU A 90 7.40 -3.88 3.39
N GLN A 91 6.90 -4.33 2.23
CA GLN A 91 7.40 -3.86 0.94
C GLN A 91 7.12 -2.36 0.75
N LEU A 92 5.95 -1.87 1.17
CA LEU A 92 5.63 -0.43 1.14
C LEU A 92 6.51 0.38 2.08
N ALA A 93 6.86 -0.14 3.26
CA ALA A 93 7.76 0.54 4.18
C ALA A 93 9.14 0.77 3.55
N TRP A 94 9.61 -0.23 2.78
CA TRP A 94 10.86 -0.14 2.03
C TRP A 94 10.77 0.87 0.88
N GLY A 95 9.73 0.79 0.05
CA GLY A 95 9.56 1.70 -1.07
C GLY A 95 9.28 3.15 -0.68
N LEU A 96 8.72 3.38 0.52
CA LEU A 96 8.54 4.69 1.16
C LEU A 96 9.70 5.08 2.08
N SER A 97 10.85 4.41 1.98
CA SER A 97 12.06 4.75 2.71
C SER A 97 12.85 5.88 2.02
N ARG A 98 13.73 6.53 2.78
CA ARG A 98 14.60 7.60 2.24
C ARG A 98 15.68 7.07 1.28
N SER A 99 15.98 5.78 1.33
CA SER A 99 16.96 5.11 0.47
C SER A 99 16.38 4.64 -0.86
N ALA A 100 15.05 4.64 -1.00
CA ALA A 100 14.40 4.29 -2.25
C ALA A 100 14.69 5.33 -3.33
N SER A 101 14.82 4.86 -4.57
CA SER A 101 14.79 5.71 -5.75
C SER A 101 13.47 6.47 -5.82
N TRP A 102 13.46 7.59 -6.54
CA TRP A 102 12.23 8.36 -6.71
C TRP A 102 11.12 7.56 -7.41
N ARG A 103 11.50 6.60 -8.28
CA ARG A 103 10.56 5.70 -8.98
C ARG A 103 9.90 4.74 -8.01
N GLU A 104 10.69 4.07 -7.18
CA GLU A 104 10.18 3.15 -6.14
C GLU A 104 9.27 3.89 -5.15
N SER A 105 9.66 5.11 -4.75
CA SER A 105 8.82 5.97 -3.92
C SER A 105 7.49 6.30 -4.61
N PHE A 106 7.53 6.68 -5.88
CA PHE A 106 6.32 7.03 -6.62
C PHE A 106 5.41 5.81 -6.84
N SER A 107 5.96 4.66 -7.24
CA SER A 107 5.22 3.40 -7.36
C SER A 107 4.58 2.99 -6.03
N SER A 108 5.30 3.16 -4.91
CA SER A 108 4.76 2.88 -3.58
C SER A 108 3.60 3.81 -3.22
N LEU A 109 3.67 5.09 -3.61
CA LEU A 109 2.55 6.02 -3.45
C LEU A 109 1.33 5.61 -4.28
N LEU A 110 1.52 5.07 -5.48
CA LEU A 110 0.41 4.56 -6.32
C LEU A 110 -0.23 3.31 -5.73
N VAL A 111 0.57 2.37 -5.20
CA VAL A 111 0.05 1.20 -4.49
C VAL A 111 -0.73 1.63 -3.25
N LEU A 112 -0.21 2.60 -2.50
CA LEU A 112 -0.86 3.13 -1.31
C LEU A 112 -2.16 3.86 -1.65
N GLU A 113 -2.20 4.63 -2.74
CA GLU A 113 -3.41 5.25 -3.29
C GLU A 113 -4.47 4.17 -3.61
N ALA A 114 -4.08 3.11 -4.31
CA ALA A 114 -4.98 2.02 -4.66
C ALA A 114 -5.55 1.33 -3.42
N LEU A 115 -4.70 0.99 -2.43
CA LEU A 115 -5.13 0.43 -1.15
C LEU A 115 -6.05 1.37 -0.38
N ALA A 116 -5.82 2.68 -0.45
CA ALA A 116 -6.68 3.67 0.20
C ALA A 116 -8.03 3.81 -0.51
N LEU A 117 -8.13 3.51 -1.80
CA LEU A 117 -9.39 3.59 -2.55
C LEU A 117 -10.20 2.29 -2.46
N THR A 118 -9.56 1.13 -2.59
CA THR A 118 -10.26 -0.16 -2.73
C THR A 118 -9.76 -1.26 -1.80
N GLY A 119 -8.69 -1.04 -1.05
CA GLY A 119 -8.15 -2.01 -0.09
C GLY A 119 -9.05 -2.25 1.13
N SER A 120 -8.73 -3.32 1.85
CA SER A 120 -9.47 -3.77 3.03
C SER A 120 -9.45 -2.77 4.17
N GLN A 121 -10.60 -2.56 4.81
CA GLN A 121 -10.70 -1.71 6.00
C GLN A 121 -9.90 -2.27 7.20
N GLU A 122 -9.67 -3.59 7.26
CA GLU A 122 -8.88 -4.22 8.31
C GLU A 122 -7.40 -3.79 8.24
N LEU A 123 -6.87 -3.53 7.04
CA LEU A 123 -5.52 -2.97 6.89
C LEU A 123 -5.39 -1.63 7.62
N TRP A 124 -6.36 -0.73 7.42
CA TRP A 124 -6.35 0.60 8.02
C TRP A 124 -6.58 0.58 9.53
N LYS A 125 -7.33 -0.40 10.05
CA LYS A 125 -7.44 -0.66 11.49
C LYS A 125 -6.12 -1.14 12.08
N GLU A 126 -5.41 -2.04 11.40
CA GLU A 126 -4.08 -2.50 11.83
C GLU A 126 -3.07 -1.34 11.85
N CYS A 127 -3.13 -0.47 10.84
CA CYS A 127 -2.32 0.74 10.80
C CYS A 127 -2.66 1.72 11.94
N SER A 128 -3.95 1.91 12.27
CA SER A 128 -4.37 2.91 13.28
C SER A 128 -3.95 2.52 14.71
N VAL A 129 -3.80 1.22 14.96
CA VAL A 129 -3.28 0.69 16.24
C VAL A 129 -1.75 0.53 16.25
N GLY A 130 -1.06 0.95 15.19
CA GLY A 130 0.41 0.89 15.10
C GLY A 130 0.98 -0.50 14.87
N THR A 131 0.23 -1.41 14.21
CA THR A 131 0.76 -2.74 13.84
C THR A 131 1.80 -2.64 12.73
N HIS A 132 1.62 -1.67 11.83
CA HIS A 132 2.48 -1.41 10.68
C HIS A 132 3.25 -0.09 10.91
N PHE A 133 4.14 0.26 9.98
CA PHE A 133 4.79 1.58 10.03
C PHE A 133 3.76 2.72 9.93
N ASP A 134 4.08 3.89 10.50
CA ASP A 134 3.19 5.05 10.43
C ASP A 134 3.19 5.65 9.01
N VAL A 135 2.14 5.33 8.26
CA VAL A 135 1.94 5.78 6.88
C VAL A 135 1.80 7.30 6.82
N THR A 136 1.04 7.91 7.73
CA THR A 136 0.83 9.36 7.75
C THR A 136 2.14 10.10 8.00
N GLN A 137 2.94 9.64 8.95
CA GLN A 137 4.26 10.21 9.21
C GLN A 137 5.17 10.11 7.98
N ARG A 138 5.17 8.96 7.29
CA ARG A 138 5.95 8.79 6.04
C ARG A 138 5.50 9.76 4.95
N LEU A 139 4.19 9.91 4.74
CA LEU A 139 3.65 10.84 3.74
C LEU A 139 3.97 12.30 4.05
N VAL A 140 3.99 12.70 5.33
CA VAL A 140 4.46 14.04 5.73
C VAL A 140 5.92 14.26 5.35
N LEU A 141 6.79 13.26 5.55
CA LEU A 141 8.19 13.34 5.12
C LEU A 141 8.33 13.48 3.59
N PHE A 142 7.46 12.81 2.81
CA PHE A 142 7.43 12.97 1.36
C PHE A 142 6.98 14.37 0.91
N GLY A 143 6.25 15.12 1.74
CA GLY A 143 5.99 16.55 1.51
C GLY A 143 7.27 17.40 1.40
N HIS A 144 8.38 16.91 1.96
CA HIS A 144 9.70 17.53 1.90
C HIS A 144 10.66 16.84 0.93
N PHE A 145 10.21 15.84 0.16
CA PHE A 145 11.04 15.08 -0.77
C PHE A 145 11.79 16.02 -1.74
N THR A 146 13.02 15.69 -2.11
CA THR A 146 13.81 16.43 -3.11
C THR A 146 14.59 15.45 -3.98
N SER A 147 14.35 15.48 -5.29
CA SER A 147 15.19 14.81 -6.28
C SER A 147 16.32 15.73 -6.71
N LYS A 148 17.54 15.19 -6.79
CA LYS A 148 18.72 15.88 -7.34
C LYS A 148 18.72 15.92 -8.87
N GLU A 149 18.03 14.97 -9.50
CA GLU A 149 18.04 14.75 -10.95
C GLU A 149 17.09 15.71 -11.66
N ASP A 150 15.85 15.83 -11.16
CA ASP A 150 14.81 16.63 -11.80
C ASP A 150 13.87 17.30 -10.78
N PRO A 151 13.81 18.65 -10.73
CA PRO A 151 12.85 19.39 -9.91
C PRO A 151 11.37 19.07 -10.23
N ARG A 152 11.05 18.61 -11.44
CA ARG A 152 9.69 18.19 -11.81
C ARG A 152 9.27 16.95 -11.05
N VAL A 153 10.17 15.97 -10.91
CA VAL A 153 9.96 14.76 -10.09
C VAL A 153 9.70 15.14 -8.63
N THR A 154 10.44 16.13 -8.11
CA THR A 154 10.20 16.65 -6.75
C THR A 154 8.76 17.15 -6.58
N ARG A 155 8.29 18.00 -7.50
CA ARG A 155 6.92 18.53 -7.46
C ARG A 155 5.88 17.41 -7.60
N MET A 156 6.10 16.47 -8.51
CA MET A 156 5.22 15.35 -8.77
C MET A 156 5.05 14.46 -7.53
N ILE A 157 6.16 14.05 -6.90
CA ILE A 157 6.12 13.21 -5.69
C ILE A 157 5.45 13.94 -4.53
N ARG A 158 5.77 15.23 -4.32
CA ARG A 158 5.14 16.02 -3.25
C ARG A 158 3.63 16.17 -3.46
N ALA A 159 3.20 16.45 -4.69
CA ALA A 159 1.78 16.56 -5.03
C ALA A 159 1.07 15.22 -4.77
N LYS A 160 1.60 14.11 -5.31
CA LYS A 160 1.03 12.78 -5.12
C LYS A 160 1.01 12.36 -3.64
N ALA A 161 2.07 12.63 -2.87
CA ALA A 161 2.09 12.32 -1.44
C ALA A 161 1.03 13.11 -0.66
N SER A 162 0.79 14.38 -1.03
CA SER A 162 -0.29 15.18 -0.43
C SER A 162 -1.66 14.58 -0.75
N GLU A 163 -1.93 14.24 -2.01
CA GLU A 163 -3.19 13.59 -2.43
C GLU A 163 -3.43 12.29 -1.64
N VAL A 164 -2.42 11.42 -1.58
CA VAL A 164 -2.52 10.13 -0.89
C VAL A 164 -2.69 10.30 0.61
N ARG A 165 -2.07 11.32 1.21
CA ARG A 165 -2.24 11.59 2.65
C ARG A 165 -3.67 11.93 3.01
N ASP A 166 -4.35 12.71 2.18
CA ASP A 166 -5.73 13.09 2.42
C ASP A 166 -6.64 11.85 2.36
N LEU A 167 -6.45 10.98 1.35
CA LEU A 167 -7.15 9.69 1.24
C LEU A 167 -6.88 8.76 2.43
N VAL A 168 -5.62 8.62 2.84
CA VAL A 168 -5.22 7.78 3.97
C VAL A 168 -5.81 8.31 5.29
N THR A 169 -5.86 9.62 5.47
CA THR A 169 -6.45 10.25 6.66
C THR A 169 -7.94 9.92 6.79
N ASP A 170 -8.68 9.96 5.68
CA ASP A 170 -10.10 9.56 5.66
C ASP A 170 -10.27 8.07 6.02
N ARG A 171 -9.35 7.20 5.58
CA ARG A 171 -9.36 5.78 5.95
C ARG A 171 -9.05 5.54 7.41
N TYR A 172 -8.12 6.27 7.99
CA TYR A 172 -7.86 6.22 9.43
C TYR A 172 -9.09 6.64 10.23
N ARG A 173 -9.74 7.75 9.86
CA ARG A 173 -10.98 8.19 10.53
C ARG A 173 -12.08 7.13 10.47
N ALA A 174 -12.29 6.52 9.31
CA ALA A 174 -13.26 5.43 9.14
C ALA A 174 -12.88 4.18 9.97
N ALA A 175 -11.59 3.87 10.08
CA ALA A 175 -11.10 2.76 10.88
C ALA A 175 -11.32 2.99 12.38
N GLU A 176 -11.00 4.19 12.88
CA GLU A 176 -11.22 4.60 14.25
C GLU A 176 -12.70 4.57 14.64
N GLU A 177 -13.58 5.07 13.77
CA GLU A 177 -15.03 5.01 13.98
C GLU A 177 -15.53 3.56 14.06
N SER A 178 -15.04 2.69 13.18
CA SER A 178 -15.35 1.26 13.20
C SER A 178 -14.89 0.59 14.51
N ILE A 179 -13.67 0.88 14.96
CA ILE A 179 -13.12 0.38 16.24
C ILE A 179 -13.96 0.88 17.41
N ARG A 180 -14.37 2.16 17.41
CA ARG A 180 -15.20 2.72 18.48
C ARG A 180 -16.58 2.09 18.54
N LYS A 181 -17.20 1.82 17.39
CA LYS A 181 -18.57 1.29 17.30
C LYS A 181 -18.65 -0.21 17.59
N TYR A 182 -17.69 -1.00 17.10
CA TYR A 182 -17.73 -2.47 17.18
C TYR A 182 -16.74 -3.05 18.17
N GLY A 183 -16.02 -2.20 18.91
CA GLY A 183 -14.87 -2.59 19.72
C GLY A 183 -13.64 -2.81 18.85
N SER A 184 -12.47 -2.76 19.49
CA SER A 184 -11.24 -3.17 18.81
C SER A 184 -11.45 -4.58 18.27
N PRO A 185 -11.10 -4.87 16.99
CA PRO A 185 -10.90 -6.24 16.55
C PRO A 185 -10.05 -6.86 17.64
N ARG A 186 -10.52 -7.96 18.24
CA ARG A 186 -9.71 -8.70 19.21
C ARG A 186 -8.48 -9.12 18.41
N LEU A 187 -7.42 -8.29 18.45
CA LEU A 187 -6.10 -8.66 18.02
C LEU A 187 -5.85 -9.92 18.80
N ILE A 188 -5.93 -11.07 18.12
CA ILE A 188 -5.68 -12.35 18.75
C ILE A 188 -4.33 -12.14 19.42
N PRO A 189 -4.27 -12.15 20.77
CA PRO A 189 -3.04 -11.81 21.47
C PRO A 189 -1.97 -12.69 20.85
N ALA A 190 -0.89 -12.05 20.36
CA ALA A 190 0.17 -12.76 19.66
C ALA A 190 0.46 -14.03 20.46
N PRO A 191 0.45 -15.22 19.83
CA PRO A 191 0.61 -16.47 20.55
C PRO A 191 1.82 -16.28 21.45
N LYS A 192 1.61 -16.33 22.77
CA LYS A 192 2.70 -16.18 23.72
C LYS A 192 3.75 -17.17 23.24
N ARG A 193 4.89 -16.68 22.73
CA ARG A 193 6.01 -17.52 22.33
C ARG A 193 6.37 -18.30 23.58
N ASN A 194 5.79 -19.49 23.74
CA ASN A 194 6.11 -20.36 24.85
C ASN A 194 7.62 -20.58 24.74
N GLY A 195 8.34 -20.16 25.76
CA GLY A 195 9.80 -20.19 25.84
C GLY A 195 10.32 -21.62 25.81
N PHE A 196 10.27 -22.26 24.64
CA PHE A 196 10.90 -23.53 24.33
C PHE A 196 12.29 -23.27 23.74
N TYR A 197 13.15 -22.65 24.54
CA TYR A 197 14.60 -22.81 24.43
C TYR A 197 15.12 -23.14 25.83
N ARG A 198 14.81 -24.34 26.29
CA ARG A 198 15.54 -24.99 27.39
C ARG A 198 15.89 -26.40 26.92
N GLY A 199 17.10 -26.51 26.41
CA GLY A 199 17.65 -27.76 25.89
C GLY A 199 19.13 -27.59 25.55
N GLY A 200 19.89 -26.95 26.45
CA GLY A 200 21.34 -27.08 26.46
C GLY A 200 21.68 -28.50 26.87
N GLY A 201 21.90 -29.36 25.88
CA GLY A 201 22.55 -30.65 26.08
C GLY A 201 24.05 -30.44 26.05
N GLU A 202 24.67 -30.37 27.22
CA GLU A 202 26.10 -30.61 27.39
C GLU A 202 26.37 -32.07 27.00
N GLY A 203 27.14 -32.29 25.95
CA GLY A 203 27.71 -33.60 25.63
C GLY A 203 29.03 -33.81 26.39
N PRO A 204 29.32 -35.03 26.86
CA PRO A 204 30.55 -35.31 27.60
C PRO A 204 31.78 -35.27 26.68
N ALA A 205 32.84 -34.65 27.17
CA ALA A 205 34.17 -34.73 26.58
C ALA A 205 34.72 -36.16 26.73
N THR A 206 35.19 -36.72 25.62
CA THR A 206 36.06 -37.91 25.59
C THR A 206 37.42 -37.51 25.05
#